data_AF-D6K3H9-F1
#
_entry.id   AF-D6K3H9-F1
#
_cell.length_a   1.000
_cell.length_b   1.000
_cell.length_c   1.000
_cell.angle_alpha   90.00
_cell.angle_beta   90.00
_cell.angle_gamma   90.00
#
_symmetry.space_group_name_H-M   'P 1'
#
loop_
_entity.id
_entity.type
_entity.pdbx_description
1 polymer ?
#
loop_
_entity_poly.entity_id
_entity_poly.type
_entity_poly.pdbx_seq_one_letter_code
_entity_poly.pdbx_strand_id
1 'polypeptide(L)'
;MAFTRATGKHRRPSRMHRTTARAAGVAALTTTGVLGTLAAAPALAAETPAPEDTGLTPVITIGDTVAARIDAQAAAQQHAAEQKLAEQAAREKAAALAKKEREAKERAAREAERKRLNTFVPPISGSYVSTGYKTGGSLWSSGSHTGVDFHAASGTTVHAVGVGTVVETGWGGAYGNQIVIRMADGMYTQYGHLSSIGVTVGQQVVAGQQIGVSGATGNVTGPHLHFEARTTPDYGSDVDPVAYLRRHGVNV
;
A
#
# COMPACT_ATOMS: atom_id res chain seq x y z
N MET A 1 54.77 -30.93 29.23
CA MET A 1 53.87 -32.10 29.27
C MET A 1 52.88 -31.97 28.14
N ALA A 2 52.81 -33.01 27.31
CA ALA A 2 51.95 -33.10 26.14
C ALA A 2 50.53 -33.47 26.54
N PHE A 3 49.53 -32.93 25.84
CA PHE A 3 48.33 -33.68 25.46
C PHE A 3 47.86 -33.23 24.08
N THR A 4 47.76 -34.23 23.20
CA THR A 4 47.38 -34.20 21.79
C THR A 4 45.86 -34.28 21.59
N ARG A 5 45.38 -33.46 20.65
CA ARG A 5 44.28 -33.63 19.66
C ARG A 5 42.98 -34.36 20.02
N ALA A 6 41.87 -33.73 19.64
CA ALA A 6 40.80 -34.41 18.90
C ALA A 6 40.26 -33.51 17.77
N THR A 7 40.28 -34.06 16.57
CA THR A 7 39.77 -33.55 15.29
C THR A 7 38.25 -33.72 15.21
N GLY A 8 37.51 -32.63 14.95
CA GLY A 8 36.06 -32.65 14.71
C GLY A 8 35.74 -32.14 13.30
N LYS A 9 35.17 -33.00 12.47
CA LYS A 9 34.99 -32.88 11.02
C LYS A 9 33.99 -31.79 10.59
N HIS A 10 34.28 -31.25 9.40
CA HIS A 10 33.44 -30.44 8.51
C HIS A 10 31.93 -30.80 8.51
N ARG A 11 31.07 -29.77 8.53
CA ARG A 11 29.82 -29.71 7.75
C ARG A 11 29.46 -28.27 7.35
N ARG A 12 29.86 -27.91 6.13
CA ARG A 12 29.05 -27.15 5.14
C ARG A 12 28.95 -28.08 3.92
N PRO A 13 27.98 -27.99 3.01
CA PRO A 13 26.92 -26.97 2.83
C PRO A 13 25.52 -27.58 2.58
N SER A 14 24.47 -26.77 2.46
CA SER A 14 23.37 -27.12 1.53
C SER A 14 22.66 -25.88 1.02
N ARG A 15 23.02 -25.51 -0.21
CA ARG A 15 22.30 -24.59 -1.07
C ARG A 15 21.02 -25.31 -1.53
N MET A 16 19.84 -24.86 -1.13
CA MET A 16 18.59 -25.42 -1.65
C MET A 16 18.41 -24.96 -3.09
N HIS A 17 18.70 -25.84 -4.05
CA HIS A 17 18.16 -25.75 -5.40
C HIS A 17 16.70 -26.22 -5.36
N ARG A 18 15.77 -25.33 -5.75
CA ARG A 18 14.43 -25.73 -6.19
C ARG A 18 14.44 -25.78 -7.71
N THR A 19 14.28 -26.98 -8.26
CA THR A 19 13.95 -27.23 -9.65
C THR A 19 12.59 -27.90 -9.74
N THR A 20 12.01 -27.80 -10.95
CA THR A 20 10.72 -28.36 -11.43
C THR A 20 9.49 -27.50 -11.08
N ALA A 21 8.55 -27.22 -11.98
CA ALA A 21 8.31 -27.71 -13.32
C ALA A 21 7.62 -26.60 -14.16
N ARG A 22 7.80 -26.69 -15.47
CA ARG A 22 7.05 -25.95 -16.48
C ARG A 22 5.58 -26.37 -16.45
N ALA A 23 4.67 -25.41 -16.51
CA ALA A 23 3.34 -25.60 -17.09
C ALA A 23 2.96 -24.32 -17.83
N ALA A 24 3.10 -24.38 -19.16
CA ALA A 24 2.53 -23.41 -20.08
C ALA A 24 1.01 -23.64 -20.12
N GLY A 25 0.24 -22.57 -19.99
CA GLY A 25 -1.22 -22.58 -20.08
C GLY A 25 -1.70 -21.27 -20.68
N VAL A 26 -1.56 -21.15 -22.00
CA VAL A 26 -2.17 -20.09 -22.80
C VAL A 26 -3.61 -20.52 -23.08
N ALA A 27 -4.59 -19.85 -22.48
CA ALA A 27 -6.00 -19.98 -22.84
C ALA A 27 -6.40 -18.74 -23.65
N ALA A 28 -6.28 -18.85 -24.96
CA ALA A 28 -6.87 -17.91 -25.90
C ALA A 28 -8.38 -18.21 -26.01
N LEU A 29 -9.21 -17.28 -25.54
CA LEU A 29 -10.64 -17.27 -25.80
C LEU A 29 -10.89 -16.79 -27.23
N THR A 30 -10.87 -17.72 -28.18
CA THR A 30 -11.42 -17.49 -29.53
C THR A 30 -12.89 -17.91 -29.51
N THR A 31 -13.80 -16.94 -29.37
CA THR A 31 -15.22 -17.14 -29.66
C THR A 31 -15.39 -17.19 -31.18
N THR A 32 -15.21 -18.37 -31.76
CA THR A 32 -15.65 -18.68 -33.13
C THR A 32 -17.18 -18.73 -33.13
N GLY A 33 -17.78 -17.77 -33.85
CA GLY A 33 -19.20 -17.73 -34.14
C GLY A 33 -19.64 -19.00 -34.86
N VAL A 34 -20.75 -19.55 -34.39
CA VAL A 34 -21.42 -20.71 -34.97
C VAL A 34 -21.89 -20.39 -36.38
N LEU A 35 -21.40 -21.18 -37.35
CA LEU A 35 -22.01 -21.38 -38.65
C LEU A 35 -23.38 -22.05 -38.46
N GLY A 36 -24.45 -21.30 -38.70
CA GLY A 36 -25.81 -21.84 -38.84
C GLY A 36 -26.17 -21.94 -40.31
N THR A 37 -25.80 -23.04 -40.96
CA THR A 37 -26.31 -23.43 -42.29
C THR A 37 -27.67 -24.10 -42.16
N LEU A 38 -28.65 -23.59 -42.93
CA LEU A 38 -29.74 -24.28 -43.63
C LEU A 38 -30.39 -25.50 -42.92
N ALA A 39 -31.65 -25.32 -42.52
CA ALA A 39 -32.63 -26.41 -42.48
C ALA A 39 -33.93 -25.93 -43.15
N ALA A 40 -34.02 -26.17 -44.46
CA ALA A 40 -35.30 -26.35 -45.12
C ALA A 40 -35.87 -27.71 -44.68
N ALA A 41 -37.12 -27.74 -44.24
CA ALA A 41 -37.89 -28.96 -44.07
C ALA A 41 -39.12 -28.91 -45.01
N PRO A 42 -39.37 -29.97 -45.79
CA PRO A 42 -40.46 -30.03 -46.76
C PRO A 42 -41.74 -30.69 -46.21
N ALA A 43 -42.80 -30.55 -47.00
CA ALA A 43 -43.96 -31.44 -47.14
C ALA A 43 -45.05 -31.45 -46.04
N LEU A 44 -46.23 -30.97 -46.43
CA LEU A 44 -47.45 -31.76 -46.29
C LEU A 44 -48.24 -31.68 -47.60
N ALA A 45 -48.34 -32.83 -48.28
CA ALA A 45 -49.23 -33.04 -49.41
C ALA A 45 -50.62 -33.46 -48.90
N ALA A 46 -51.67 -32.88 -49.47
CA ALA A 46 -53.00 -33.47 -49.47
C ALA A 46 -53.72 -33.03 -50.75
N GLU A 47 -54.22 -34.02 -51.48
CA GLU A 47 -54.81 -33.93 -52.81
C GLU A 47 -56.20 -33.28 -52.84
N THR A 48 -56.46 -32.67 -53.99
CA THR A 48 -57.68 -32.06 -54.60
C THR A 48 -59.00 -32.85 -54.45
N PRO A 49 -60.20 -32.22 -54.63
CA PRO A 49 -60.63 -31.65 -55.93
C PRO A 49 -61.43 -30.34 -55.90
N ALA A 50 -61.43 -29.69 -57.07
CA ALA A 50 -62.22 -28.51 -57.41
C ALA A 50 -63.74 -28.76 -57.31
N PRO A 51 -64.53 -27.69 -57.17
CA PRO A 51 -65.28 -27.25 -58.34
C PRO A 51 -65.12 -25.75 -58.61
N GLU A 52 -65.33 -25.38 -59.86
CA GLU A 52 -65.49 -24.00 -60.32
C GLU A 52 -66.71 -23.37 -59.63
N ASP A 53 -66.54 -22.21 -59.01
CA ASP A 53 -67.63 -21.27 -58.78
C ASP A 53 -67.16 -19.84 -59.04
N THR A 54 -67.90 -19.22 -59.93
CA THR A 54 -67.72 -17.90 -60.51
C THR A 54 -68.08 -16.81 -59.51
N GLY A 55 -67.11 -15.99 -59.11
CA GLY A 55 -67.42 -14.80 -58.31
C GLY A 55 -66.19 -14.05 -57.82
N LEU A 56 -65.74 -13.09 -58.63
CA LEU A 56 -64.97 -11.89 -58.23
C LEU A 56 -64.15 -12.03 -56.94
N THR A 57 -62.98 -12.66 -57.02
CA THR A 57 -61.98 -12.55 -55.96
C THR A 57 -61.44 -11.12 -55.94
N PRO A 58 -61.45 -10.42 -54.79
CA PRO A 58 -60.80 -9.13 -54.67
C PRO A 58 -59.28 -9.36 -54.68
N VAL A 59 -58.71 -9.41 -55.89
CA VAL A 59 -57.29 -9.16 -56.12
C VAL A 59 -57.10 -7.67 -55.84
N ILE A 60 -56.90 -7.31 -54.57
CA ILE A 60 -56.29 -6.09 -54.01
C ILE A 60 -56.64 -6.13 -52.52
N THR A 61 -55.66 -6.45 -51.66
CA THR A 61 -55.57 -6.12 -50.20
C THR A 61 -54.55 -7.01 -49.47
N ILE A 62 -54.01 -8.07 -50.08
CA ILE A 62 -52.95 -8.89 -49.47
C ILE A 62 -51.58 -8.18 -49.53
N GLY A 63 -51.33 -7.40 -50.59
CA GLY A 63 -50.09 -6.61 -50.74
C GLY A 63 -49.95 -5.50 -49.68
N ASP A 64 -51.03 -4.78 -49.39
CA ASP A 64 -51.02 -3.67 -48.43
C ASP A 64 -50.81 -4.14 -46.98
N THR A 65 -51.33 -5.33 -46.62
CA THR A 65 -51.18 -5.89 -45.26
C THR A 65 -49.80 -6.51 -45.01
N VAL A 66 -49.15 -7.07 -46.03
CA VAL A 66 -47.77 -7.58 -45.91
C VAL A 66 -46.77 -6.43 -45.89
N ALA A 67 -46.95 -5.41 -46.74
CA ALA A 67 -46.15 -4.19 -46.71
C ALA A 67 -46.21 -3.50 -45.33
N ALA A 68 -47.42 -3.32 -44.77
CA ALA A 68 -47.60 -2.75 -43.45
C ALA A 68 -46.93 -3.55 -42.31
N ARG A 69 -46.87 -4.88 -42.43
CA ARG A 69 -46.17 -5.74 -41.44
C ARG A 69 -44.64 -5.63 -41.53
N ILE A 70 -44.09 -5.48 -42.74
CA ILE A 70 -42.66 -5.27 -42.95
C ILE A 70 -42.23 -3.92 -42.38
N ASP A 71 -43.02 -2.87 -42.61
CA ASP A 71 -42.74 -1.53 -42.06
C ASP A 71 -42.83 -1.52 -40.53
N ALA A 72 -43.84 -2.18 -39.96
CA ALA A 72 -43.98 -2.32 -38.51
C ALA A 72 -42.81 -3.12 -37.89
N GLN A 73 -42.33 -4.17 -38.57
CA GLN A 73 -41.18 -4.95 -38.13
C GLN A 73 -39.88 -4.15 -38.24
N ALA A 74 -39.70 -3.36 -39.30
CA ALA A 74 -38.56 -2.47 -39.46
C ALA A 74 -38.52 -1.39 -38.36
N ALA A 75 -39.66 -0.77 -38.05
CA ALA A 75 -39.78 0.20 -36.96
C ALA A 75 -39.50 -0.44 -35.58
N ALA A 76 -39.99 -1.65 -35.32
CA ALA A 76 -39.72 -2.37 -34.09
C ALA A 76 -38.24 -2.74 -33.94
N GLN A 77 -37.56 -3.12 -35.03
CA GLN A 77 -36.12 -3.40 -35.03
C GLN A 77 -35.29 -2.13 -34.80
N GLN A 78 -35.69 -1.00 -35.39
CA GLN A 78 -35.04 0.29 -35.16
C GLN A 78 -35.16 0.73 -33.70
N HIS A 79 -36.36 0.68 -33.12
CA HIS A 79 -36.55 1.01 -31.70
C HIS A 79 -35.79 0.07 -30.76
N ALA A 80 -35.77 -1.23 -31.05
CA ALA A 80 -34.99 -2.19 -30.25
C ALA A 80 -33.47 -1.93 -30.36
N ALA A 81 -32.99 -1.51 -31.53
CA ALA A 81 -31.59 -1.13 -31.72
C ALA A 81 -31.24 0.15 -30.97
N GLU A 82 -32.09 1.17 -31.02
CA GLU A 82 -31.95 2.42 -30.26
C GLU A 82 -31.93 2.17 -28.74
N GLN A 83 -32.84 1.33 -28.23
CA GLN A 83 -32.87 0.97 -26.82
C GLN A 83 -31.60 0.24 -26.38
N LYS A 84 -31.09 -0.70 -27.18
CA LYS A 84 -29.81 -1.38 -26.90
C LYS A 84 -28.64 -0.41 -26.93
N LEU A 85 -28.60 0.52 -27.88
CA LEU A 85 -27.55 1.54 -27.96
C LEU A 85 -27.61 2.48 -26.74
N ALA A 86 -28.81 2.89 -26.33
CA ALA A 86 -29.03 3.70 -25.14
C ALA A 86 -28.63 2.96 -23.85
N GLU A 87 -28.95 1.66 -23.75
CA GLU A 87 -28.54 0.83 -22.63
C GLU A 87 -27.02 0.64 -22.58
N GLN A 88 -26.38 0.39 -23.73
CA GLN A 88 -24.92 0.31 -23.83
C GLN A 88 -24.26 1.64 -23.43
N ALA A 89 -24.75 2.76 -23.94
CA ALA A 89 -24.27 4.09 -23.57
C ALA A 89 -24.48 4.38 -22.08
N ALA A 90 -25.60 3.95 -21.49
CA ALA A 90 -25.86 4.08 -20.06
C ALA A 90 -24.91 3.21 -19.21
N ARG A 91 -24.68 1.95 -19.62
CA ARG A 91 -23.72 1.04 -18.97
C ARG A 91 -22.29 1.57 -19.05
N GLU A 92 -21.88 2.11 -20.20
CA GLU A 92 -20.57 2.73 -20.39
C GLU A 92 -20.40 3.98 -19.53
N LYS A 93 -21.42 4.86 -19.49
CA LYS A 93 -21.42 6.04 -18.61
C LYS A 93 -21.35 5.64 -17.13
N ALA A 94 -22.10 4.63 -16.71
CA ALA A 94 -22.07 4.12 -15.34
C ALA A 94 -20.70 3.50 -15.00
N ALA A 95 -20.11 2.71 -15.89
CA ALA A 95 -18.78 2.14 -15.74
C ALA A 95 -17.70 3.23 -15.68
N ALA A 96 -17.81 4.27 -16.51
CA ALA A 96 -16.90 5.40 -16.51
C ALA A 96 -16.98 6.21 -15.21
N LEU A 97 -18.18 6.42 -14.66
CA LEU A 97 -18.37 7.09 -13.37
C LEU A 97 -17.78 6.25 -12.22
N ALA A 98 -18.09 4.96 -12.18
CA ALA A 98 -17.54 4.04 -11.17
C ALA A 98 -16.01 3.97 -11.22
N LYS A 99 -15.42 3.97 -12.42
CA LYS A 99 -13.96 4.04 -12.59
C LYS A 99 -13.40 5.36 -12.06
N LYS A 100 -14.01 6.50 -12.38
CA LYS A 100 -13.59 7.82 -11.88
C LYS A 100 -13.66 7.90 -10.37
N GLU A 101 -14.72 7.39 -9.75
CA GLU A 101 -14.87 7.35 -8.30
C GLU A 101 -13.81 6.48 -7.63
N ARG A 102 -13.52 5.30 -8.18
CA ARG A 102 -12.45 4.42 -7.67
C ARG A 102 -11.09 5.11 -7.74
N GLU A 103 -10.75 5.70 -8.88
CA GLU A 103 -9.49 6.44 -9.05
C GLU A 103 -9.41 7.68 -8.14
N ALA A 104 -10.54 8.36 -7.88
CA ALA A 104 -10.59 9.46 -6.93
C ALA A 104 -10.34 8.98 -5.48
N LYS A 105 -10.99 7.89 -5.07
CA LYS A 105 -10.78 7.26 -3.76
C LYS A 105 -9.35 6.78 -3.57
N GLU A 106 -8.76 6.14 -4.58
CA GLU A 106 -7.36 5.71 -4.53
C GLU A 106 -6.38 6.89 -4.43
N ARG A 107 -6.63 7.98 -5.16
CA ARG A 107 -5.82 9.20 -5.06
C ARG A 107 -5.91 9.83 -3.67
N ALA A 108 -7.12 9.97 -3.14
CA ALA A 108 -7.35 10.50 -1.79
C ALA A 108 -6.66 9.63 -0.72
N ALA A 109 -6.72 8.29 -0.85
CA ALA A 109 -6.04 7.37 0.06
C ALA A 109 -4.51 7.52 0.01
N ARG A 110 -3.92 7.64 -1.19
CA ARG A 110 -2.47 7.86 -1.34
C ARG A 110 -2.02 9.20 -0.76
N GLU A 111 -2.82 10.24 -0.90
CA GLU A 111 -2.54 11.55 -0.33
C GLU A 111 -2.64 11.53 1.20
N ALA A 112 -3.67 10.89 1.76
CA ALA A 112 -3.81 10.71 3.19
C ALA A 112 -2.63 9.93 3.78
N GLU A 113 -2.21 8.84 3.13
CA GLU A 113 -1.06 8.05 3.57
C GLU A 113 0.24 8.85 3.48
N ARG A 114 0.47 9.59 2.38
CA ARG A 114 1.64 10.48 2.26
C ARG A 114 1.68 11.51 3.39
N LYS A 115 0.54 12.12 3.73
CA LYS A 115 0.44 13.08 4.82
C LYS A 115 0.77 12.44 6.17
N ARG A 116 0.26 11.23 6.40
CA ARG A 116 0.53 10.47 7.63
C ARG A 116 2.01 10.11 7.77
N LEU A 117 2.65 9.63 6.71
CA LEU A 117 4.07 9.28 6.70
C LEU A 117 4.97 10.50 6.96
N ASN A 118 4.54 11.69 6.53
CA ASN A 118 5.29 12.94 6.71
C ASN A 118 4.96 13.67 8.01
N THR A 119 3.97 13.21 8.80
CA THR A 119 3.58 13.87 10.05
C THR A 119 4.58 13.52 11.14
N PHE A 120 5.17 14.55 11.75
CA PHE A 120 6.08 14.40 12.88
C PHE A 120 5.55 15.10 14.13
N VAL A 121 6.00 14.65 15.30
CA VAL A 121 5.70 15.21 16.61
C VAL A 121 6.99 15.33 17.45
N PRO A 122 7.03 16.18 18.48
CA PRO A 122 8.18 16.20 19.39
C PRO A 122 8.29 14.88 20.17
N PRO A 123 9.51 14.40 20.47
CA PRO A 123 9.70 13.13 21.16
C PRO A 123 9.21 13.17 22.62
N ILE A 124 9.20 14.35 23.23
CA ILE A 124 8.59 14.62 24.54
C ILE A 124 7.68 15.83 24.43
N SER A 125 6.42 15.67 24.81
CA SER A 125 5.43 16.75 24.77
C SER A 125 5.75 17.83 25.80
N GLY A 126 5.79 19.09 25.37
CA GLY A 126 6.00 20.24 26.27
C GLY A 126 7.40 20.38 26.86
N SER A 127 8.38 19.60 26.38
CA SER A 127 9.78 19.74 26.75
C SER A 127 10.50 20.77 25.87
N TYR A 128 11.74 21.08 26.22
CA TYR A 128 12.64 21.96 25.50
C TYR A 128 14.04 21.34 25.42
N VAL A 129 14.84 21.79 24.45
CA VAL A 129 16.23 21.35 24.30
C VAL A 129 17.10 21.98 25.40
N SER A 130 17.64 21.16 26.29
CA SER A 130 18.56 21.58 27.36
C SER A 130 20.01 21.62 26.90
N THR A 131 20.42 20.69 26.02
CA THR A 131 21.78 20.63 25.46
C THR A 131 21.70 20.55 23.95
N GLY A 132 22.37 21.48 23.26
CA GLY A 132 22.36 21.55 21.80
C GLY A 132 23.28 20.55 21.11
N TYR A 133 23.02 20.32 19.83
CA TYR A 133 23.86 19.53 18.94
C TYR A 133 25.22 20.20 18.70
N LYS A 134 26.27 19.37 18.62
CA LYS A 134 27.69 19.78 18.52
C LYS A 134 28.16 20.70 19.65
N THR A 135 27.45 20.73 20.79
CA THR A 135 27.99 21.33 22.01
C THR A 135 29.31 20.63 22.35
N GLY A 136 30.41 21.39 22.40
CA GLY A 136 31.74 20.84 22.64
C GLY A 136 32.04 20.63 24.12
N GLY A 137 32.95 19.71 24.44
CA GLY A 137 33.44 19.52 25.81
C GLY A 137 34.05 18.14 26.08
N SER A 138 34.71 18.00 27.23
CA SER A 138 35.33 16.75 27.67
C SER A 138 34.33 15.69 28.15
N LEU A 139 33.04 16.02 28.24
CA LEU A 139 31.98 15.10 28.63
C LEU A 139 31.66 14.05 27.55
N TRP A 140 32.01 14.33 26.29
CA TRP A 140 31.77 13.42 25.16
C TRP A 140 33.10 12.89 24.62
N SER A 141 33.18 11.57 24.43
CA SER A 141 34.40 10.91 23.92
C SER A 141 34.77 11.34 22.50
N SER A 142 33.80 11.79 21.69
CA SER A 142 34.00 12.41 20.38
C SER A 142 34.41 13.89 20.45
N GLY A 143 34.42 14.48 21.64
CA GLY A 143 34.65 15.91 21.86
C GLY A 143 33.43 16.80 21.61
N SER A 144 32.30 16.24 21.16
CA SER A 144 31.06 17.01 20.95
C SER A 144 29.79 16.17 21.10
N HIS A 145 28.70 16.83 21.46
CA HIS A 145 27.39 16.23 21.57
C HIS A 145 26.84 15.81 20.19
N THR A 146 26.54 14.52 20.01
CA THR A 146 26.07 13.92 18.74
C THR A 146 24.56 14.04 18.51
N GLY A 147 23.83 14.55 19.49
CA GLY A 147 22.39 14.73 19.44
C GLY A 147 21.93 16.01 20.10
N VAL A 148 20.69 16.01 20.56
CA VAL A 148 20.14 17.01 21.47
C VAL A 148 19.59 16.33 22.71
N ASP A 149 19.65 17.04 23.83
CA ASP A 149 19.05 16.56 25.06
C ASP A 149 17.77 17.33 25.31
N PHE A 150 16.68 16.60 25.54
CA PHE A 150 15.41 17.15 25.99
C PHE A 150 15.33 17.08 27.51
N HIS A 151 14.92 18.18 28.13
CA HIS A 151 14.69 18.21 29.57
C HIS A 151 13.54 17.25 29.94
N ALA A 152 13.83 16.24 30.75
CA ALA A 152 12.83 15.24 31.15
C ALA A 152 13.22 14.57 32.47
N ALA A 153 12.30 14.55 33.44
CA ALA A 153 12.44 13.71 34.62
C ALA A 153 12.38 12.23 34.23
N SER A 154 12.99 11.33 35.02
CA SER A 154 12.85 9.88 34.80
C SER A 154 11.38 9.47 34.84
N GLY A 155 10.98 8.60 33.90
CA GLY A 155 9.59 8.16 33.76
C GLY A 155 8.74 9.04 32.84
N THR A 156 9.28 10.12 32.26
CA THR A 156 8.55 10.93 31.28
C THR A 156 8.30 10.12 30.01
N THR A 157 7.08 10.15 29.49
CA THR A 157 6.71 9.44 28.26
C THR A 157 7.53 9.92 27.06
N VAL A 158 8.14 8.97 26.34
CA VAL A 158 8.87 9.19 25.10
C VAL A 158 8.07 8.64 23.93
N HIS A 159 7.90 9.45 22.90
CA HIS A 159 7.14 9.13 21.70
C HIS A 159 8.03 8.98 20.47
N ALA A 160 7.63 8.12 19.54
CA ALA A 160 8.20 8.11 18.20
C ALA A 160 7.88 9.43 17.50
N VAL A 161 8.92 10.09 16.96
CA VAL A 161 8.74 11.38 16.29
C VAL A 161 7.95 11.28 14.99
N GLY A 162 7.90 10.11 14.36
CA GLY A 162 7.27 9.90 13.05
C GLY A 162 6.95 8.43 12.79
N VAL A 163 6.45 8.12 11.59
CA VAL A 163 6.25 6.73 11.17
C VAL A 163 7.60 6.07 10.88
N GLY A 164 7.79 4.85 11.37
CA GLY A 164 9.03 4.11 11.15
C GLY A 164 8.94 2.65 11.62
N THR A 165 10.06 1.95 11.46
CA THR A 165 10.25 0.59 11.96
C THR A 165 11.41 0.57 12.93
N VAL A 166 11.20 -0.03 14.11
CA VAL A 166 12.24 -0.19 15.11
C VAL A 166 13.30 -1.16 14.59
N VAL A 167 14.55 -0.71 14.50
CA VAL A 167 15.67 -1.51 13.99
C VAL A 167 16.62 -1.96 15.08
N GLU A 168 16.64 -1.26 16.22
CA GLU A 168 17.46 -1.63 17.38
C GLU A 168 16.75 -1.26 18.68
N THR A 169 16.87 -2.11 19.69
CA THR A 169 16.43 -1.86 21.07
C THR A 169 17.37 -2.57 22.04
N GLY A 170 17.68 -1.95 23.16
CA GLY A 170 18.47 -2.58 24.24
C GLY A 170 19.59 -1.69 24.74
N TRP A 171 20.64 -2.29 25.31
CA TRP A 171 21.77 -1.55 25.87
C TRP A 171 22.75 -1.09 24.78
N GLY A 172 22.85 0.22 24.56
CA GLY A 172 23.67 0.89 23.55
C GLY A 172 25.01 1.44 24.06
N GLY A 173 25.56 0.88 25.15
CA GLY A 173 26.81 1.37 25.75
C GLY A 173 26.61 2.72 26.44
N ALA A 174 27.27 3.78 25.96
CA ALA A 174 27.16 5.12 26.54
C ALA A 174 25.73 5.68 26.49
N TYR A 175 24.93 5.27 25.50
CA TYR A 175 23.52 5.66 25.40
C TYR A 175 22.61 4.96 26.41
N GLY A 176 23.09 3.98 27.18
CA GLY A 176 22.25 3.21 28.10
C GLY A 176 21.18 2.42 27.35
N ASN A 177 19.96 2.35 27.90
CA ASN A 177 18.84 1.77 27.17
C ASN A 177 18.45 2.69 26.02
N GLN A 178 18.42 2.14 24.81
CA GLN A 178 18.15 2.88 23.59
C GLN A 178 17.10 2.22 22.71
N ILE A 179 16.53 3.04 21.82
CA ILE A 179 15.71 2.62 20.69
C ILE A 179 16.25 3.33 19.45
N VAL A 180 16.45 2.60 18.35
CA VAL A 180 16.74 3.17 17.03
C VAL A 180 15.61 2.81 16.08
N ILE A 181 15.08 3.82 15.40
CA ILE A 181 13.93 3.69 14.48
C ILE A 181 14.38 4.14 13.10
N ARG A 182 14.20 3.26 12.11
CA ARG A 182 14.30 3.61 10.69
C ARG A 182 13.01 4.29 10.26
N MET A 183 13.10 5.57 9.92
CA MET A 183 11.98 6.43 9.57
C MET A 183 11.55 6.19 8.12
N ALA A 184 10.30 6.54 7.80
CA ALA A 184 9.73 6.39 6.46
C ALA A 184 10.43 7.25 5.38
N ASP A 185 11.07 8.35 5.79
CA ASP A 185 11.88 9.23 4.92
C ASP A 185 13.29 8.67 4.62
N GLY A 186 13.64 7.51 5.20
CA GLY A 186 14.93 6.85 5.04
C GLY A 186 15.99 7.23 6.09
N MET A 187 15.70 8.19 6.97
CA MET A 187 16.57 8.57 8.08
C MET A 187 16.43 7.60 9.26
N TYR A 188 17.28 7.78 10.27
CA TYR A 188 17.23 7.04 11.52
C TYR A 188 17.09 8.02 12.67
N THR A 189 16.28 7.65 13.67
CA THR A 189 16.19 8.39 14.93
C THR A 189 16.59 7.49 16.09
N GLN A 190 17.40 8.02 17.00
CA GLN A 190 17.82 7.32 18.21
C GLN A 190 17.23 8.04 19.43
N TYR A 191 16.80 7.23 20.40
CA TYR A 191 16.30 7.66 21.70
C TYR A 191 17.15 6.98 22.77
N GLY A 192 17.94 7.75 23.51
CA GLY A 192 18.89 7.26 24.50
C GLY A 192 18.45 7.51 25.95
N HIS A 193 19.21 6.92 26.87
CA HIS A 193 19.12 7.06 28.32
C HIS A 193 17.78 6.65 28.93
N LEU A 194 17.03 5.79 28.25
CA LEU A 194 15.69 5.37 28.67
C LEU A 194 15.73 4.59 30.00
N SER A 195 14.69 4.72 30.82
CA SER A 195 14.53 3.85 32.00
C SER A 195 13.82 2.55 31.64
N SER A 196 12.94 2.57 30.64
CA SER A 196 12.34 1.36 30.06
C SER A 196 12.04 1.52 28.57
N ILE A 197 12.00 0.38 27.87
CA ILE A 197 11.71 0.26 26.45
C ILE A 197 10.35 -0.42 26.31
N GLY A 198 9.46 0.19 25.54
CA GLY A 198 8.08 -0.28 25.30
C GLY A 198 7.84 -0.87 23.92
N VAL A 199 8.89 -1.07 23.12
CA VAL A 199 8.81 -1.58 21.74
C VAL A 199 9.86 -2.65 21.48
N THR A 200 9.67 -3.46 20.44
CA THR A 200 10.59 -4.52 20.02
C THR A 200 11.13 -4.28 18.61
N VAL A 201 12.31 -4.80 18.30
CA VAL A 201 12.86 -4.81 16.94
C VAL A 201 11.86 -5.40 15.94
N GLY A 202 11.70 -4.75 14.78
CA GLY A 202 10.75 -5.11 13.74
C GLY A 202 9.35 -4.52 13.92
N GLN A 203 9.05 -3.91 15.08
CA GLN A 203 7.77 -3.25 15.31
C GLN A 203 7.65 -1.98 14.47
N GLN A 204 6.50 -1.83 13.80
CA GLN A 204 6.13 -0.56 13.15
C GLN A 204 5.57 0.39 14.20
N VAL A 205 6.00 1.64 14.14
CA VAL A 205 5.55 2.72 15.01
C VAL A 205 4.97 3.86 14.19
N VAL A 206 4.09 4.64 14.81
CA VAL A 206 3.51 5.85 14.22
C VAL A 206 3.91 7.09 15.01
N ALA A 207 3.81 8.26 14.38
CA ALA A 207 4.05 9.53 15.06
C ALA A 207 3.19 9.65 16.33
N GLY A 208 3.82 10.00 17.45
CA GLY A 208 3.14 10.16 18.74
C GLY A 208 2.86 8.86 19.49
N GLN A 209 3.23 7.70 18.93
CA GLN A 209 3.15 6.45 19.67
C GLN A 209 4.18 6.44 20.79
N GLN A 210 3.78 6.10 22.01
CA GLN A 210 4.69 5.86 23.11
C GLN A 210 5.62 4.68 22.79
N ILE A 211 6.92 4.89 22.93
CA ILE A 211 7.96 3.88 22.66
C ILE A 211 8.76 3.49 23.90
N GLY A 212 8.68 4.27 24.97
CA GLY A 212 9.38 4.04 26.23
C GLY A 212 9.17 5.19 27.20
N VAL A 213 10.03 5.26 28.21
CA VAL A 213 10.10 6.40 29.13
C VAL A 213 11.54 6.84 29.36
N SER A 214 11.74 8.15 29.53
CA SER A 214 13.05 8.74 29.80
C SER A 214 13.62 8.23 31.11
N GLY A 215 14.93 8.36 31.27
CA GLY A 215 15.65 7.84 32.43
C GLY A 215 16.99 8.52 32.61
N ALA A 216 17.91 7.79 33.22
CA ALA A 216 19.29 8.21 33.41
C ALA A 216 20.24 7.01 33.27
N THR A 217 20.00 6.16 32.27
CA THR A 217 20.85 4.98 32.02
C THR A 217 22.01 5.32 31.09
N GLY A 218 23.14 4.62 31.23
CA GLY A 218 24.35 4.87 30.44
C GLY A 218 25.22 5.96 31.05
N ASN A 219 25.92 6.71 30.20
CA ASN A 219 26.83 7.78 30.60
C ASN A 219 26.10 9.13 30.65
N VAL A 220 25.53 9.46 31.81
CA VAL A 220 24.75 10.68 32.01
C VAL A 220 25.03 11.31 33.38
N THR A 221 24.80 12.61 33.50
CA THR A 221 24.90 13.36 34.76
C THR A 221 23.56 13.52 35.48
N GLY A 222 22.45 13.25 34.80
CA GLY A 222 21.11 13.31 35.36
C GLY A 222 20.04 12.92 34.34
N PRO A 223 18.76 12.83 34.77
CA PRO A 223 17.67 12.45 33.88
C PRO A 223 17.43 13.42 32.72
N HIS A 224 17.35 12.86 31.51
CA HIS A 224 16.97 13.57 30.28
C HIS A 224 16.61 12.53 29.20
N LEU A 225 16.18 13.00 28.03
CA LEU A 225 16.16 12.18 26.82
C LEU A 225 17.22 12.68 25.86
N HIS A 226 18.16 11.82 25.51
CA HIS A 226 19.06 12.06 24.39
C HIS A 226 18.38 11.64 23.08
N PHE A 227 18.40 12.52 22.08
CA PHE A 227 17.77 12.30 20.79
C PHE A 227 18.74 12.62 19.65
N GLU A 228 18.89 11.68 18.72
CA GLU A 228 19.67 11.90 17.50
C GLU A 228 18.81 11.69 16.25
N ALA A 229 19.17 12.44 15.20
CA ALA A 229 18.80 12.15 13.82
C ALA A 229 20.05 11.73 13.06
N ARG A 230 19.96 10.66 12.27
CA ARG A 230 21.09 10.01 11.62
C ARG A 230 20.78 9.63 10.17
N THR A 231 21.83 9.53 9.35
CA THR A 231 21.73 9.07 7.95
C THR A 231 21.91 7.55 7.81
N THR A 232 22.57 6.91 8.76
CA THR A 232 22.68 5.44 8.88
C THR A 232 22.27 5.02 10.30
N PRO A 233 22.05 3.73 10.61
CA PRO A 233 21.77 3.34 12.01
C PRO A 233 22.98 3.54 12.92
N ASP A 234 24.17 3.62 12.35
CA ASP A 234 25.44 3.59 13.05
C ASP A 234 25.85 4.96 13.60
N TYR A 235 26.65 4.91 14.67
CA TYR A 235 27.28 6.06 15.29
C TYR A 235 28.16 6.86 14.32
N GLY A 236 28.18 8.19 14.46
CA GLY A 236 28.98 9.11 13.64
C GLY A 236 28.31 9.53 12.32
N SER A 237 27.09 9.08 12.08
CA SER A 237 26.24 9.51 10.95
C SER A 237 25.22 10.58 11.36
N ASP A 238 25.44 11.22 12.52
CA ASP A 238 24.61 12.25 13.13
C ASP A 238 24.46 13.49 12.24
N VAL A 239 23.24 14.03 12.24
CA VAL A 239 22.90 15.33 11.65
C VAL A 239 22.17 16.16 12.70
N ASP A 240 22.06 17.48 12.47
CA ASP A 240 21.33 18.38 13.37
C ASP A 240 19.88 17.90 13.58
N PRO A 241 19.53 17.40 14.80
CA PRO A 241 18.20 16.87 15.07
C PRO A 241 17.13 17.95 15.11
N VAL A 242 17.47 19.18 15.50
CA VAL A 242 16.54 20.31 15.53
C VAL A 242 16.19 20.73 14.11
N ALA A 243 17.21 20.83 13.24
CA ALA A 243 16.98 21.10 11.82
C ALA A 243 16.16 19.98 11.17
N TYR A 244 16.40 18.71 11.55
CA TYR A 244 15.58 17.58 11.09
C TYR A 244 14.12 17.73 11.50
N LEU A 245 13.83 17.90 12.79
CA LEU A 245 12.46 18.07 13.30
C LEU A 245 11.74 19.26 12.66
N ARG A 246 12.43 20.40 12.49
CA ARG A 246 11.88 21.61 11.86
C ARG A 246 11.51 21.41 10.38
N ARG A 247 12.29 20.62 9.62
CA ARG A 247 11.94 20.28 8.23
C ARG A 247 10.63 19.49 8.13
N HIS A 248 10.26 18.77 9.19
CA HIS A 248 8.98 18.05 9.28
C HIS A 248 7.89 18.85 10.03
N GLY A 249 8.10 20.15 10.26
CA GLY A 249 7.11 21.06 10.86
C GLY A 249 7.04 20.99 12.40
N VAL A 250 8.00 20.34 13.06
CA VAL A 250 8.07 20.27 14.52
C VAL A 250 8.98 21.36 15.05
N ASN A 251 8.44 22.20 15.94
CA ASN A 251 9.20 23.24 16.64
C ASN A 251 9.54 22.75 18.07
N VAL A 252 10.82 22.82 18.40
CA VAL A 252 11.41 22.47 19.70
C VAL A 252 12.43 23.53 20.12
#